data_AF-A0A482D676-F1
#
_entry.id   AF-A0A482D676-F1
#
_cell.length_a   1.000
_cell.length_b   1.000
_cell.length_c   1.000
_cell.angle_alpha   90.00
_cell.angle_beta   90.00
_cell.angle_gamma   90.00
#
_symmetry.space_group_name_H-M   'P 1'
#
loop_
_entity.id
_entity.type
_entity.pdbx_description
1 polymer ?
#
loop_
_entity_poly.entity_id
_entity_poly.type
_entity_poly.pdbx_seq_one_letter_code
_entity_poly.pdbx_strand_id
1 'polypeptide(L)'
;MTNDRQQNSKSLLVRILQYFYLVIVIAALALPFLYQQQSFAKSLGFPSQLIWAVALVIIFYALLLFVSFLTQNSTLLILSLVLIFFTTILGLVLLTIAFPNLKEILEGNLPSCINNLGSCNFKDGIIVASAAALAVAVPLLVLNIITIVGAVKAIASND
;
A
#
# COMPACT_ATOMS: atom_id res chain seq x y z
N MET A 1 -32.83 -35.13 -3.90
CA MET A 1 -32.08 -35.03 -2.63
C MET A 1 -30.82 -34.23 -2.89
N THR A 2 -30.63 -33.20 -2.05
CA THR A 2 -29.42 -32.38 -1.81
C THR A 2 -28.85 -31.56 -2.97
N ASN A 3 -29.54 -30.44 -3.19
CA ASN A 3 -29.09 -29.24 -3.85
C ASN A 3 -28.23 -28.38 -2.89
N ASP A 4 -27.14 -28.96 -2.36
CA ASP A 4 -26.34 -28.35 -1.25
C ASP A 4 -24.86 -28.11 -1.59
N ARG A 5 -24.51 -27.99 -2.87
CA ARG A 5 -23.13 -27.60 -3.29
C ARG A 5 -23.05 -26.28 -4.07
N GLN A 6 -24.11 -25.49 -4.05
CA GLN A 6 -24.02 -24.05 -4.39
C GLN A 6 -23.85 -23.18 -3.13
N GLN A 7 -23.29 -23.75 -2.07
CA GLN A 7 -22.85 -22.99 -0.92
C GLN A 7 -21.61 -22.16 -1.28
N ASN A 8 -21.87 -20.98 -1.84
CA ASN A 8 -21.16 -19.75 -1.56
C ASN A 8 -19.61 -19.88 -1.56
N SER A 9 -19.07 -20.43 -2.65
CA SER A 9 -17.63 -20.47 -2.86
C SER A 9 -17.16 -19.04 -3.13
N LYS A 10 -16.82 -18.29 -2.07
CA LYS A 10 -16.13 -17.00 -2.20
C LYS A 10 -15.02 -17.16 -3.23
N SER A 11 -15.02 -16.31 -4.26
CA SER A 11 -13.99 -16.28 -5.30
C SER A 11 -12.61 -16.38 -4.66
N LEU A 12 -11.76 -17.27 -5.16
CA LEU A 12 -10.42 -17.52 -4.61
C LEU A 12 -9.61 -16.21 -4.50
N LEU A 13 -9.82 -15.28 -5.44
CA LEU A 13 -9.25 -13.94 -5.42
C LEU A 13 -9.70 -13.12 -4.19
N VAL A 14 -10.98 -13.16 -3.83
CA VAL A 14 -11.54 -12.43 -2.69
C VAL A 14 -10.98 -12.97 -1.37
N ARG A 15 -10.82 -14.29 -1.24
CA ARG A 15 -10.17 -14.90 -0.08
C ARG A 15 -8.70 -14.50 0.04
N ILE A 16 -7.96 -14.52 -1.06
CA ILE A 16 -6.56 -14.05 -1.09
C ILE A 16 -6.48 -12.60 -0.65
N LEU A 17 -7.34 -11.72 -1.18
CA LEU A 17 -7.36 -10.30 -0.82
C LEU A 17 -7.69 -10.07 0.66
N GLN A 18 -8.63 -10.84 1.24
CA GLN A 18 -8.90 -10.78 2.68
C GLN A 18 -7.64 -11.05 3.50
N TYR A 19 -6.97 -12.18 3.26
CA TYR A 19 -5.75 -12.52 4.02
C TYR A 19 -4.61 -11.54 3.74
N PHE A 20 -4.49 -11.06 2.51
CA PHE A 20 -3.47 -10.09 2.14
C PHE A 20 -3.62 -8.77 2.90
N TYR A 21 -4.85 -8.22 2.96
CA TYR A 21 -5.11 -7.01 3.74
C TYR A 21 -4.94 -7.21 5.24
N LEU A 22 -5.24 -8.40 5.77
CA LEU A 22 -4.96 -8.73 7.17
C LEU A 22 -3.46 -8.75 7.45
N VAL A 23 -2.65 -9.31 6.56
CA VAL A 23 -1.18 -9.29 6.68
C VAL A 23 -0.65 -7.85 6.64
N ILE A 24 -1.20 -6.99 5.79
CA ILE A 24 -0.83 -5.56 5.77
C ILE A 24 -1.13 -4.88 7.11
N VAL A 25 -2.29 -5.15 7.72
CA VAL A 25 -2.64 -4.60 9.04
C VAL A 25 -1.61 -5.03 10.10
N ILE A 26 -1.25 -6.31 10.13
CA ILE A 26 -0.26 -6.85 11.08
C ILE A 26 1.12 -6.22 10.84
N ALA A 27 1.55 -6.10 9.57
CA ALA A 27 2.81 -5.47 9.21
C ALA A 27 2.84 -3.98 9.60
N ALA A 28 1.75 -3.25 9.35
CA ALA A 28 1.62 -1.84 9.70
C ALA A 28 1.60 -1.62 11.23
N LEU A 29 1.02 -2.55 11.99
CA LEU A 29 1.10 -2.55 13.46
C LEU A 29 2.54 -2.77 13.97
N ALA A 30 3.34 -3.57 13.26
CA ALA A 30 4.74 -3.81 13.61
C ALA A 30 5.67 -2.62 13.25
N LEU A 31 5.27 -1.79 12.27
CA LEU A 31 6.10 -0.71 11.73
C LEU A 31 6.64 0.27 12.81
N PRO A 32 5.84 0.77 13.77
CA PRO A 32 6.33 1.68 14.79
C PRO A 32 7.31 1.01 15.76
N PHE A 33 7.12 -0.28 16.06
CA PHE A 33 8.03 -1.04 16.92
C PHE A 33 9.38 -1.31 16.23
N LEU A 34 9.34 -1.66 14.94
CA LEU A 34 10.54 -1.82 14.12
C LEU A 34 11.32 -0.50 14.00
N TYR A 35 10.62 0.63 13.84
CA TYR A 35 11.25 1.95 13.82
C TYR A 35 11.97 2.30 15.12
N GLN A 36 11.41 1.94 16.27
CA GLN A 36 12.03 2.22 17.57
C GLN A 36 13.30 1.40 17.84
N GLN A 37 13.36 0.17 17.30
CA GLN A 37 14.50 -0.72 17.51
C GLN A 37 15.67 -0.50 16.54
N GLN A 38 15.41 0.01 15.32
CA GLN A 38 16.49 0.24 14.37
C GLN A 38 17.19 1.58 14.58
N SER A 39 18.50 1.53 14.88
CA SER A 39 19.38 2.70 14.98
C SER A 39 19.37 3.55 13.70
N PHE A 40 19.22 2.90 12.54
CA PHE A 40 19.12 3.53 11.22
C PHE A 40 17.91 4.47 11.09
N ALA A 41 16.77 4.10 11.67
CA ALA A 41 15.53 4.82 11.45
C ALA A 41 15.51 6.16 12.23
N LYS A 42 16.12 6.20 13.42
CA LYS A 42 16.39 7.45 14.16
C LYS A 42 17.33 8.39 13.41
N SER A 43 18.23 7.86 12.58
CA SER A 43 19.15 8.65 11.75
C SER A 43 18.45 9.38 10.60
N LEU A 44 17.22 8.99 10.23
CA LEU A 44 16.42 9.66 9.20
C LEU A 44 15.79 10.97 9.72
N GLY A 45 15.86 11.25 11.02
CA GLY A 45 15.38 12.49 11.63
C GLY A 45 13.86 12.65 11.67
N PHE A 46 13.10 11.62 11.29
CA PHE A 46 11.65 11.70 11.32
C PHE A 46 11.11 11.68 12.77
N PRO A 47 10.19 12.60 13.11
CA PRO A 47 9.54 12.57 14.41
C PRO A 47 8.71 11.28 14.51
N SER A 48 8.80 10.61 15.66
CA SER A 48 8.08 9.36 15.92
C SER A 48 6.56 9.50 15.71
N GLN A 49 6.02 10.69 15.96
CA GLN A 49 4.61 11.04 15.74
C GLN A 49 4.18 10.87 14.27
N LEU A 50 5.03 11.23 13.31
CA LEU A 50 4.74 11.10 11.89
C LEU A 50 4.60 9.63 11.50
N ILE A 51 5.43 8.77 12.08
CA ILE A 51 5.45 7.33 11.75
C ILE A 51 4.24 6.63 12.33
N TRP A 52 3.85 6.97 13.56
CA TRP A 52 2.59 6.53 14.13
C TRP A 52 1.39 6.98 13.30
N ALA A 53 1.38 8.25 12.86
CA ALA A 53 0.30 8.77 12.03
C ALA A 53 0.19 8.00 10.69
N VAL A 54 1.31 7.79 10.00
CA VAL A 54 1.35 7.01 8.74
C VAL A 54 0.91 5.56 8.97
N ALA A 55 1.41 4.91 10.02
CA ALA A 55 1.02 3.54 10.36
C ALA A 55 -0.49 3.43 10.62
N LEU A 56 -1.08 4.36 11.39
CA LEU A 56 -2.52 4.36 11.67
C LEU A 56 -3.37 4.57 10.42
N VAL A 57 -2.95 5.44 9.50
CA VAL A 57 -3.64 5.64 8.21
C VAL A 57 -3.62 4.35 7.39
N ILE A 58 -2.47 3.67 7.32
CA ILE A 58 -2.35 2.39 6.59
C ILE A 58 -3.22 1.31 7.25
N ILE A 59 -3.23 1.22 8.58
CA ILE A 59 -4.05 0.26 9.33
C ILE A 59 -5.53 0.49 9.04
N PHE A 60 -6.00 1.74 9.15
CA PHE A 60 -7.41 2.06 8.92
C PHE A 60 -7.83 1.75 7.48
N TYR A 61 -7.00 2.13 6.50
CA TYR A 61 -7.21 1.83 5.09
C TYR A 61 -7.31 0.31 4.84
N ALA A 62 -6.33 -0.46 5.33
CA ALA A 62 -6.29 -1.90 5.13
C ALA A 62 -7.41 -2.64 5.87
N LEU A 63 -7.80 -2.19 7.07
CA LEU A 63 -8.94 -2.73 7.81
C LEU A 63 -10.25 -2.49 7.07
N LEU A 64 -10.46 -1.29 6.51
CA LEU A 64 -11.68 -0.99 5.75
C LEU A 64 -11.79 -1.93 4.55
N LEU A 65 -10.69 -2.14 3.81
CA LEU A 65 -10.66 -3.08 2.68
C LEU A 65 -10.87 -4.53 3.13
N PHE A 66 -10.21 -4.95 4.21
CA PHE A 66 -10.40 -6.28 4.80
C PHE A 66 -11.88 -6.53 5.15
N VAL A 67 -12.50 -5.63 5.91
CA VAL A 67 -13.91 -5.75 6.32
C VAL A 67 -14.84 -5.73 5.11
N SER A 68 -14.54 -4.92 4.10
CA SER A 68 -15.33 -4.85 2.87
C SER A 68 -15.33 -6.18 2.12
N PHE A 69 -14.16 -6.82 1.96
CA PHE A 69 -14.10 -8.15 1.37
C PHE A 69 -14.64 -9.24 2.29
N LEU A 70 -14.50 -9.12 3.61
CA LEU A 70 -14.98 -10.10 4.57
C LEU A 70 -16.52 -10.19 4.55
N THR A 71 -17.17 -9.03 4.63
CA THR A 71 -18.63 -8.88 4.66
C THR A 71 -19.27 -8.99 3.27
N GLN A 72 -18.51 -8.70 2.21
CA GLN A 72 -19.01 -8.59 0.83
C GLN A 72 -20.23 -7.65 0.71
N ASN A 73 -20.37 -6.66 1.59
CA ASN A 73 -21.45 -5.69 1.51
C ASN A 73 -21.20 -4.69 0.37
N SER A 74 -22.14 -4.56 -0.56
CA SER A 74 -22.01 -3.70 -1.73
C SER A 74 -21.70 -2.24 -1.38
N THR A 75 -22.26 -1.70 -0.30
CA THR A 75 -21.98 -0.31 0.15
C THR A 75 -20.52 -0.15 0.58
N LEU A 76 -19.96 -1.14 1.31
CA LEU A 76 -18.58 -1.13 1.76
C LEU A 76 -17.59 -1.38 0.61
N LEU A 77 -17.97 -2.22 -0.35
CA LEU A 77 -17.18 -2.45 -1.57
C LEU A 77 -17.16 -1.21 -2.47
N ILE A 78 -18.28 -0.48 -2.61
CA ILE A 78 -18.31 0.79 -3.34
C ILE A 78 -17.46 1.84 -2.62
N LEU A 79 -17.58 1.96 -1.30
CA LEU A 79 -16.72 2.86 -0.52
C LEU A 79 -15.24 2.51 -0.73
N SER A 80 -14.91 1.22 -0.70
CA SER A 80 -13.56 0.72 -0.99
C SER A 80 -13.06 1.14 -2.37
N LEU A 81 -13.90 1.03 -3.40
CA LEU A 81 -13.56 1.48 -4.76
C LEU A 81 -13.27 2.98 -4.81
N VAL A 82 -14.03 3.81 -4.09
CA VAL A 82 -13.78 5.25 -3.98
C VAL A 82 -12.44 5.52 -3.29
N LEU A 83 -12.13 4.82 -2.19
CA LEU A 83 -10.83 4.95 -1.52
C LEU A 83 -9.67 4.51 -2.44
N ILE A 84 -9.85 3.42 -3.19
CA ILE A 84 -8.86 2.93 -4.15
C ILE A 84 -8.64 3.94 -5.28
N PHE A 85 -9.69 4.63 -5.73
CA PHE A 85 -9.57 5.69 -6.73
C PHE A 85 -8.62 6.81 -6.27
N PHE A 86 -8.81 7.34 -5.06
CA PHE A 86 -7.94 8.40 -4.53
C PHE A 86 -6.51 7.92 -4.29
N THR A 87 -6.31 6.69 -3.80
CA THR A 87 -4.96 6.15 -3.62
C THR A 87 -4.28 5.83 -4.96
N THR A 88 -5.05 5.54 -6.01
CA THR A 88 -4.52 5.39 -7.37
C THR A 88 -4.03 6.73 -7.91
N ILE A 89 -4.80 7.81 -7.71
CA ILE A 89 -4.33 9.17 -8.05
C ILE A 89 -3.04 9.49 -7.29
N LEU A 90 -2.96 9.18 -5.99
CA LEU A 90 -1.74 9.37 -5.21
C LEU A 90 -0.56 8.59 -5.79
N GLY A 91 -0.75 7.31 -6.15
CA GLY A 91 0.28 6.49 -6.79
C GLY A 91 0.74 7.06 -8.13
N LEU A 92 -0.17 7.59 -8.93
CA LEU A 92 0.16 8.26 -10.19
C LEU A 92 0.97 9.56 -9.97
N VAL A 93 0.62 10.35 -8.95
CA VAL A 93 1.40 11.55 -8.57
C VAL A 93 2.79 11.17 -8.07
N LEU A 94 2.92 10.09 -7.29
CA LEU A 94 4.23 9.60 -6.87
C LEU A 94 5.08 9.13 -8.06
N LEU A 95 4.46 8.52 -9.08
CA LEU A 95 5.15 8.19 -10.32
C LEU A 95 5.66 9.44 -11.05
N THR A 96 4.87 10.52 -11.14
CA THR A 96 5.33 11.75 -11.83
C THR A 96 6.54 12.38 -11.15
N ILE A 97 6.68 12.22 -9.83
CA ILE A 97 7.87 12.64 -9.06
C ILE A 97 9.07 11.70 -9.34
N ALA A 98 8.82 10.42 -9.59
CA ALA A 98 9.87 9.44 -9.86
C ALA A 98 10.40 9.49 -11.31
N PHE A 99 9.53 9.77 -12.28
CA PHE A 99 9.82 9.72 -13.72
C PHE A 99 11.08 10.50 -14.16
N PRO A 100 11.34 11.73 -13.68
CA PRO A 100 12.51 12.51 -14.10
C PRO A 100 13.84 11.83 -13.80
N ASN A 101 13.92 11.01 -12.74
CA ASN A 101 15.15 10.35 -12.29
C ASN A 101 15.11 8.83 -12.53
N LEU A 102 14.10 8.34 -13.25
CA LEU A 102 13.83 6.91 -13.41
C LEU A 102 15.01 6.14 -14.00
N LYS A 103 15.69 6.73 -14.98
CA LYS A 103 16.87 6.14 -15.62
C LYS A 103 18.01 5.93 -14.61
N GLU A 104 18.30 6.94 -13.81
CA GLU A 104 19.37 6.93 -12.80
C GLU A 104 19.07 5.91 -11.69
N ILE A 105 17.79 5.78 -11.31
CA ILE A 105 17.31 4.80 -10.32
C ILE A 105 17.41 3.36 -10.85
N LEU A 106 16.97 3.11 -12.09
CA LEU A 106 16.97 1.78 -12.70
C LEU A 106 18.39 1.27 -13.02
N GLU A 107 19.32 2.18 -13.31
CA GLU A 107 20.73 1.87 -13.51
C GLU A 107 21.46 1.58 -12.18
N GLY A 108 20.78 1.70 -11.03
CA GLY A 108 21.33 1.40 -9.71
C GLY A 108 22.25 2.49 -9.16
N ASN A 109 22.25 3.68 -9.76
CA ASN A 109 23.07 4.82 -9.37
C ASN A 109 22.46 5.59 -8.18
N LEU A 110 22.06 4.88 -7.12
CA LEU A 110 21.59 5.55 -5.92
C LEU A 110 22.76 6.22 -5.19
N PRO A 111 22.62 7.49 -4.77
CA PRO A 111 23.64 8.19 -4.01
C PRO A 111 23.97 7.46 -2.71
N SER A 112 25.25 7.43 -2.34
CA SER A 112 25.70 6.88 -1.04
C SER A 112 25.10 7.61 0.17
N CYS A 113 24.58 8.83 -0.03
CA CYS A 113 23.92 9.61 1.00
C CYS A 113 22.58 9.02 1.48
N ILE A 114 22.06 7.96 0.84
CA ILE A 114 20.86 7.24 1.30
C ILE A 114 20.98 6.72 2.75
N ASN A 115 22.21 6.43 3.19
CA ASN A 115 22.46 5.95 4.55
C ASN A 115 22.42 7.06 5.61
N ASN A 116 22.48 8.33 5.17
CA ASN A 116 22.37 9.50 6.03
C ASN A 116 21.77 10.65 5.23
N LEU A 117 20.43 10.70 5.17
CA LEU A 117 19.69 11.71 4.42
C LEU A 117 20.09 13.16 4.77
N GLY A 118 20.54 13.41 6.00
CA GLY A 118 21.02 14.72 6.45
C GLY A 118 22.33 15.17 5.80
N SER A 119 23.06 14.25 5.17
CA SER A 119 24.28 14.52 4.39
C SER A 119 24.02 14.64 2.88
N CYS A 120 22.77 14.41 2.43
CA CYS A 120 22.44 14.53 1.01
C CYS A 120 22.42 16.00 0.58
N ASN A 121 23.12 16.31 -0.51
CA ASN A 121 22.90 17.56 -1.23
C ASN A 121 21.50 17.54 -1.87
N PHE A 122 20.96 18.72 -2.17
CA PHE A 122 19.59 18.86 -2.69
C PHE A 122 19.31 17.95 -3.91
N LYS A 123 20.27 17.85 -4.84
CA LYS A 123 20.16 17.00 -6.03
C LYS A 123 20.09 15.51 -5.68
N ASP A 124 20.94 15.04 -4.77
CA ASP A 124 20.98 13.63 -4.35
C ASP A 124 19.75 13.27 -3.52
N GLY A 125 19.26 14.20 -2.69
CA GLY A 125 18.02 14.05 -1.93
C GLY A 125 16.80 13.88 -2.85
N ILE A 126 16.75 14.59 -3.98
CA ILE A 126 15.71 14.40 -5.00
C ILE A 126 15.78 12.99 -5.60
N ILE A 127 16.96 12.48 -5.94
CA ILE A 127 17.12 11.13 -6.51
C ILE A 127 16.65 10.07 -5.50
N VAL A 128 17.04 10.19 -4.23
CA VAL A 128 16.60 9.28 -3.16
C VAL A 128 15.08 9.37 -2.94
N ALA A 129 14.50 10.57 -2.94
CA ALA A 129 13.06 10.76 -2.81
C ALA A 129 12.29 10.17 -4.00
N SER A 130 12.78 10.34 -5.23
CA SER A 130 12.23 9.73 -6.44
C SER A 130 12.31 8.20 -6.39
N ALA A 131 13.41 7.64 -5.88
CA ALA A 131 13.55 6.19 -5.69
C ALA A 131 12.55 5.65 -4.67
N ALA A 132 12.38 6.33 -3.53
CA ALA A 132 11.38 6.00 -2.52
C ALA A 132 9.95 6.11 -3.08
N ALA A 133 9.66 7.17 -3.84
CA ALA A 133 8.37 7.36 -4.49
C ALA A 133 8.06 6.22 -5.48
N LEU A 134 9.03 5.80 -6.29
CA LEU A 134 8.89 4.67 -7.22
C LEU A 134 8.63 3.35 -6.49
N ALA A 135 9.40 3.09 -5.43
CA ALA A 135 9.30 1.89 -4.61
C ALA A 135 7.94 1.75 -3.92
N VAL A 136 7.26 2.86 -3.64
CA VAL A 136 5.89 2.87 -3.08
C VAL A 136 4.83 2.85 -4.19
N ALA A 137 5.00 3.65 -5.24
CA ALA A 137 3.99 3.86 -6.27
C ALA A 137 3.70 2.60 -7.09
N VAL A 138 4.73 1.86 -7.51
CA VAL A 138 4.54 0.68 -8.36
C VAL A 138 3.78 -0.42 -7.62
N PRO A 139 4.18 -0.86 -6.41
CA PRO A 139 3.40 -1.85 -5.66
C PRO A 139 1.99 -1.36 -5.32
N LEU A 140 1.83 -0.07 -4.98
CA LEU A 140 0.52 0.51 -4.67
C LEU A 140 -0.44 0.42 -5.85
N LEU A 141 0.01 0.79 -7.06
CA LEU A 141 -0.82 0.75 -8.26
C LEU A 141 -1.18 -0.68 -8.64
N VAL A 142 -0.23 -1.62 -8.58
CA VAL A 142 -0.49 -3.04 -8.83
C VAL A 142 -1.52 -3.58 -7.83
N LEU A 143 -1.35 -3.28 -6.54
CA LEU A 143 -2.29 -3.69 -5.50
C LEU A 143 -3.69 -3.12 -5.77
N ASN A 144 -3.78 -1.83 -6.08
CA ASN A 144 -5.05 -1.18 -6.37
C ASN A 144 -5.78 -1.83 -7.55
N ILE A 145 -5.07 -2.18 -8.64
CA ILE A 145 -5.66 -2.88 -9.79
C ILE A 145 -6.23 -4.24 -9.36
N ILE A 146 -5.43 -5.05 -8.65
CA ILE A 146 -5.87 -6.38 -8.18
C ILE A 146 -7.09 -6.25 -7.28
N THR A 147 -7.11 -5.24 -6.42
CA THR A 147 -8.21 -4.99 -5.48
C THR A 147 -9.48 -4.51 -6.18
N ILE A 148 -9.38 -3.68 -7.22
CA ILE A 148 -10.52 -3.33 -8.07
C ILE A 148 -11.12 -4.59 -8.71
N VAL A 149 -10.28 -5.44 -9.30
CA VAL A 149 -10.74 -6.70 -9.90
C VAL A 149 -11.41 -7.60 -8.85
N GLY A 150 -10.86 -7.66 -7.64
CA GLY A 150 -11.46 -8.36 -6.51
C GLY A 150 -12.83 -7.82 -6.12
N ALA A 151 -12.96 -6.49 -6.02
CA ALA A 151 -14.18 -5.81 -5.61
C ALA A 151 -15.28 -6.00 -6.66
N VAL A 152 -14.98 -5.82 -7.94
CA VAL A 152 -15.93 -6.05 -9.05
C VAL A 152 -16.40 -7.51 -9.06
N LYS A 153 -15.49 -8.49 -8.88
CA LYS A 153 -15.87 -9.91 -8.78
C LYS A 153 -16.73 -10.21 -7.55
N ALA A 154 -16.49 -9.54 -6.43
CA ALA A 154 -17.29 -9.72 -5.21
C ALA A 154 -18.70 -9.13 -5.36
N ILE A 155 -18.84 -7.99 -6.04
CA ILE A 155 -20.14 -7.39 -6.36
C ILE A 155 -20.91 -8.29 -7.32
N ALA A 156 -20.28 -8.70 -8.42
CA ALA A 156 -20.91 -9.55 -9.44
C ALA A 156 -21.29 -10.96 -8.94
N SER A 157 -20.72 -11.43 -7.82
CA SER A 157 -21.13 -12.70 -7.21
C SER A 157 -22.32 -12.58 -6.26
N ASN A 158 -22.69 -11.35 -5.90
CA ASN A 158 -23.78 -11.05 -4.98
C ASN A 158 -25.06 -10.55 -5.68
N ASP A 159 -24.95 -10.16 -6.95
CA ASP A 159 -26.07 -9.91 -7.87
C ASP A 159 -26.54 -11.22 -8.52
#